data_AF-A0A540MXF6-F1
#
_entry.id   AF-A0A540MXF6-F1
#
_cell.length_a   1.000
_cell.length_b   1.000
_cell.length_c   1.000
_cell.angle_alpha   90.00
_cell.angle_beta   90.00
_cell.angle_gamma   90.00
#
_symmetry.space_group_name_H-M   'P 1'
#
loop_
_entity.id
_entity.type
_entity.pdbx_description
1 polymer ?
#
loop_
_entity_poly.entity_id
_entity_poly.type
_entity_poly.pdbx_seq_one_letter_code
_entity_poly.pdbx_strand_id
1 'polypeptide(L)'
;MDLMANIFLSTGASPAMLYSIEEPPDFTPQVRALCVNASMLYVDWLLAMKVAAELVHNSGKPWVLDFLYMHFQQKFLRMMKLLCCSDSVGGA
;
A
#
# COMPACT_ATOMS: atom_id res chain seq x y z
N MET A 1 1.09 -10.17 10.95
CA MET A 1 1.41 -10.27 9.51
C MET A 1 1.24 -11.71 9.00
N ASP A 2 1.43 -12.72 9.87
CA ASP A 2 1.41 -14.14 9.48
C ASP A 2 0.08 -14.63 8.91
N LEU A 3 -1.05 -14.16 9.44
CA LEU A 3 -2.38 -14.55 8.95
C LEU A 3 -2.56 -14.20 7.45
N MET A 4 -2.22 -12.96 7.06
CA MET A 4 -2.32 -12.51 5.67
C MET A 4 -1.37 -13.27 4.75
N ALA A 5 -0.12 -13.51 5.20
CA ALA A 5 0.82 -14.32 4.43
C ALA A 5 0.30 -15.74 4.21
N ASN A 6 -0.24 -16.38 5.25
CA ASN A 6 -0.78 -17.74 5.16
C ASN A 6 -2.04 -17.83 4.29
N ILE A 7 -2.89 -16.81 4.29
CA ILE A 7 -4.05 -16.73 3.38
C ILE A 7 -3.57 -16.63 1.92
N PHE A 8 -2.56 -15.82 1.64
CA PHE A 8 -2.02 -15.75 0.28
C PHE A 8 -1.34 -17.07 -0.13
N LEU A 9 -0.56 -17.70 0.75
CA LEU A 9 0.03 -18.99 0.46
C LEU A 9 -1.03 -20.08 0.22
N SER A 10 -2.11 -20.12 1.01
CA SER A 10 -3.17 -21.12 0.86
C SER A 10 -3.98 -20.96 -0.44
N THR A 11 -4.01 -19.75 -1.00
CA THR A 11 -4.61 -19.48 -2.32
C THR A 11 -3.64 -19.71 -3.48
N GLY A 12 -2.41 -20.15 -3.20
CA GLY A 12 -1.37 -20.39 -4.21
C GLY A 12 -0.64 -19.12 -4.67
N ALA A 13 -0.83 -17.99 -3.98
CA ALA A 13 -0.07 -16.77 -4.21
C ALA A 13 1.28 -16.82 -3.47
N SER A 14 2.18 -15.92 -3.86
CA SER A 14 3.49 -15.73 -3.22
C SER A 14 3.53 -14.36 -2.54
N PRO A 15 3.24 -14.27 -1.23
CA PRO A 15 3.26 -12.99 -0.52
C PRO A 15 4.68 -12.51 -0.26
N ALA A 16 4.86 -11.19 -0.23
CA ALA A 16 6.05 -10.52 0.26
C ALA A 16 5.62 -9.33 1.13
N MET A 17 6.27 -9.17 2.28
CA MET A 17 5.88 -8.19 3.29
C MET A 17 7.00 -7.17 3.46
N LEU A 18 6.72 -5.92 3.10
CA LEU A 18 7.67 -4.81 3.14
C LEU A 18 7.26 -3.82 4.24
N TYR A 19 8.26 -3.25 4.91
CA TYR A 19 8.04 -2.23 5.96
C TYR A 19 8.99 -1.04 5.85
N SER A 20 10.03 -1.13 5.02
CA SER A 20 10.94 -0.02 4.77
C SER A 20 10.45 0.84 3.60
N ILE A 21 10.81 2.12 3.63
CA ILE A 21 10.62 3.06 2.51
C ILE A 21 11.59 2.80 1.35
N GLU A 22 12.69 2.09 1.61
CA GLU A 22 13.78 1.87 0.65
C GLU A 22 13.53 0.69 -0.28
N GLU A 23 12.73 -0.29 0.15
CA GLU A 23 12.44 -1.53 -0.59
C GLU A 23 11.42 -1.39 -1.74
N PRO A 24 10.37 -0.54 -1.65
CA PRO A 24 9.35 -0.43 -2.68
C PRO A 24 9.88 -0.13 -4.09
N PRO A 25 10.82 0.81 -4.32
CA PRO A 25 11.34 1.08 -5.67
C PRO A 25 11.88 -0.17 -6.38
N ASP A 26 12.56 -1.05 -5.64
CA ASP A 26 13.19 -2.25 -6.19
C ASP A 26 12.20 -3.43 -6.31
N PHE A 27 11.26 -3.53 -5.38
CA PHE A 27 10.37 -4.69 -5.26
C PHE A 27 9.05 -4.55 -6.02
N THR A 28 8.44 -3.36 -5.99
CA THR A 28 7.11 -3.09 -6.57
C THR A 28 7.02 -3.33 -8.10
N PRO A 29 8.09 -3.14 -8.89
CA PRO A 29 8.09 -3.52 -10.30
C PRO A 29 7.85 -5.02 -10.56
N GLN A 30 8.11 -5.90 -9.58
CA GLN A 30 8.01 -7.35 -9.74
C GLN A 30 6.67 -7.93 -9.25
N VAL A 31 5.90 -7.19 -8.45
CA VAL A 31 4.64 -7.70 -7.90
C VAL A 31 3.51 -7.71 -8.92
N ARG A 32 2.53 -8.61 -8.76
CA ARG A 32 1.31 -8.64 -9.60
C ARG A 32 0.18 -7.77 -9.05
N ALA A 33 0.14 -7.58 -7.74
CA ALA A 33 -0.83 -6.77 -7.03
C ALA A 33 -0.22 -6.26 -5.72
N LEU A 34 -0.76 -5.19 -5.17
CA LEU A 34 -0.37 -4.66 -3.86
C LEU A 34 -1.57 -4.67 -2.90
N CYS A 35 -1.34 -5.09 -1.67
CA CYS A 35 -2.27 -4.86 -0.56
C CYS A 35 -1.60 -3.94 0.45
N VAL A 36 -2.17 -2.74 0.64
CA VAL A 36 -1.75 -1.81 1.68
C VAL A 36 -2.63 -2.04 2.90
N ASN A 37 -2.08 -2.70 3.93
CA ASN A 37 -2.79 -2.87 5.20
C ASN A 37 -2.43 -1.71 6.13
N ALA A 38 -3.39 -0.83 6.37
CA ALA A 38 -3.26 0.36 7.21
C ALA A 38 -3.93 0.18 8.59
N SER A 39 -3.77 -1.01 9.19
CA SER A 39 -4.36 -1.35 10.50
C SER A 39 -3.56 -0.79 11.67
N MET A 40 -2.25 -0.58 11.49
CA MET A 40 -1.37 0.10 12.44
C MET A 40 -0.52 1.11 11.69
N LEU A 41 -0.66 2.38 12.05
CA LEU A 41 -0.04 3.49 11.31
C LEU A 41 1.12 4.09 12.12
N TYR A 42 2.33 3.79 11.65
CA TYR A 42 3.55 4.53 12.00
C TYR A 42 3.92 5.45 10.83
N VAL A 43 4.56 6.59 11.13
CA VAL A 43 4.88 7.62 10.12
C VAL A 43 5.75 7.05 8.99
N ASP A 44 6.76 6.26 9.33
CA ASP A 44 7.70 5.70 8.34
C ASP A 44 7.02 4.69 7.41
N TRP A 45 6.10 3.89 7.95
CA TRP A 45 5.31 2.92 7.17
C TRP A 45 4.36 3.62 6.22
N LEU A 46 3.77 4.74 6.63
CA LEU A 46 2.86 5.50 5.78
C LEU A 46 3.56 5.99 4.50
N LEU A 47 4.81 6.46 4.62
CA LEU A 47 5.60 6.88 3.48
C LEU A 47 5.90 5.70 2.55
N ALA A 48 6.33 4.56 3.10
CA ALA A 48 6.55 3.35 2.33
C ALA A 48 5.28 2.88 1.58
N MET A 49 4.13 2.89 2.27
CA MET A 49 2.83 2.53 1.68
C MET A 49 2.43 3.46 0.55
N LYS A 50 2.68 4.77 0.69
CA LYS A 50 2.41 5.76 -0.35
C LYS A 50 3.28 5.53 -1.59
N VAL A 51 4.59 5.37 -1.40
CA VAL A 51 5.54 5.11 -2.50
C VAL A 51 5.16 3.82 -3.24
N ALA A 52 4.86 2.75 -2.51
CA ALA A 52 4.42 1.49 -3.11
C ALA A 52 3.13 1.69 -3.92
N ALA A 53 2.11 2.34 -3.36
CA ALA A 53 0.83 2.59 -4.03
C ALA A 53 0.99 3.43 -5.31
N GLU A 54 1.82 4.47 -5.29
CA GLU A 54 2.15 5.27 -6.48
C GLU A 54 2.83 4.42 -7.56
N LEU A 55 3.79 3.58 -7.19
CA LEU A 55 4.51 2.71 -8.13
C LEU A 55 3.60 1.69 -8.82
N VAL A 56 2.73 0.97 -8.09
CA VAL A 56 1.77 0.04 -8.73
C VAL A 56 0.71 0.78 -9.53
N HIS A 57 0.23 1.94 -9.05
CA HIS A 57 -0.75 2.75 -9.79
C HIS A 57 -0.18 3.19 -11.15
N ASN A 58 1.02 3.77 -11.15
CA ASN A 58 1.70 4.21 -12.37
C ASN A 58 2.05 3.04 -13.31
N SER A 59 2.22 1.84 -12.76
CA SER A 59 2.47 0.61 -13.53
C SER A 59 1.19 -0.08 -14.01
N GLY A 60 0.00 0.47 -13.75
CA GLY A 60 -1.29 -0.13 -14.13
C GLY A 60 -1.62 -1.43 -13.39
N LYS A 61 -1.01 -1.68 -12.23
CA LYS A 61 -1.20 -2.90 -11.44
C LYS A 61 -2.31 -2.70 -10.40
N PRO A 62 -3.15 -3.73 -10.17
CA PRO A 62 -4.23 -3.64 -9.19
C PRO A 62 -3.65 -3.49 -7.77
N TRP A 63 -4.27 -2.62 -6.98
CA TRP A 63 -3.95 -2.51 -5.56
C TRP A 63 -5.21 -2.28 -4.73
N VAL A 64 -5.16 -2.74 -3.49
CA VAL A 64 -6.25 -2.61 -2.52
C VAL A 64 -5.72 -1.97 -1.25
N LEU A 65 -6.57 -1.19 -0.61
CA LEU A 65 -6.31 -0.54 0.66
C LEU A 65 -7.23 -1.16 1.72
N ASP A 66 -6.61 -1.84 2.68
CA ASP A 66 -7.28 -2.54 3.77
C ASP A 66 -7.12 -1.75 5.07
N PHE A 67 -8.24 -1.40 5.69
CA PHE A 67 -8.28 -0.57 6.88
C PHE A 67 -9.04 -1.25 8.00
N LEU A 68 -8.41 -1.32 9.17
CA LEU A 68 -9.01 -1.90 10.36
C LEU A 68 -9.12 -0.88 11.50
N TYR A 69 -9.68 0.31 11.30
CA TYR A 69 -9.98 1.23 12.41
C TYR A 69 -11.13 2.20 12.10
N MET A 70 -12.28 2.00 12.76
CA MET A 70 -13.46 2.88 12.65
C MET A 70 -13.44 4.11 13.58
N HIS A 71 -12.50 4.21 14.53
CA HIS A 71 -12.54 5.22 15.60
C HIS A 71 -11.71 6.50 15.36
N PHE A 72 -11.06 6.65 14.21
CA PHE A 72 -10.16 7.79 13.92
C PHE A 72 -10.51 8.52 12.62
N GLN A 73 -11.79 8.84 12.42
CA GLN A 73 -12.35 9.42 11.19
C GLN A 73 -11.62 10.69 10.69
N GLN A 74 -11.11 11.55 11.58
CA GLN A 74 -10.61 12.88 11.16
C GLN A 74 -9.18 12.88 10.59
N LYS A 75 -8.24 12.09 11.15
CA LYS A 75 -6.92 11.90 10.49
C LYS A 75 -7.02 10.93 9.33
N PHE A 76 -7.97 9.98 9.35
CA PHE A 76 -8.21 9.03 8.27
C PHE A 76 -8.55 9.72 6.94
N LEU A 77 -9.47 10.70 6.93
CA LEU A 77 -9.81 11.47 5.72
C LEU A 77 -8.62 12.27 5.16
N ARG A 78 -7.76 12.81 6.02
CA ARG A 78 -6.51 13.47 5.60
C ARG A 78 -5.50 12.47 5.06
N MET A 79 -5.38 11.29 5.67
CA MET A 79 -4.51 10.21 5.21
C MET A 79 -4.93 9.67 3.85
N MET A 80 -6.23 9.47 3.65
CA MET A 80 -6.80 9.00 2.40
C MET A 80 -6.54 10.00 1.26
N LYS A 81 -6.60 11.30 1.54
CA LYS A 81 -6.12 12.33 0.59
C LYS A 81 -4.63 12.17 0.29
N LEU A 82 -3.78 11.89 1.27
CA LEU A 82 -2.34 11.73 1.02
C LEU A 82 -1.99 10.47 0.22
N LEU A 83 -2.75 9.38 0.39
CA LEU A 83 -2.55 8.10 -0.31
C LEU A 83 -3.24 8.05 -1.68
N CYS A 84 -4.39 8.72 -1.86
CA CYS A 84 -5.14 8.72 -3.12
C CYS A 84 -4.91 9.96 -3.99
N CYS A 85 -4.44 11.08 -3.44
CA CYS A 85 -3.99 12.21 -4.26
C CYS A 85 -2.53 11.97 -4.66
N SER A 86 -2.34 11.16 -5.69
CA SER A 86 -1.24 11.41 -6.62
C SER A 86 -1.52 12.78 -7.22
N ASP A 87 -0.61 13.75 -7.06
CA ASP A 87 -0.71 14.98 -7.81
C ASP A 87 -0.81 14.59 -9.28
N SER A 88 -1.96 14.85 -9.89
CA SER A 88 -2.13 14.81 -11.33
C SER A 88 -1.25 15.92 -11.90
N VAL A 89 0.05 15.65 -12.05
CA VAL A 89 0.94 16.46 -12.86
C VAL A 89 0.46 16.26 -14.28
N GLY A 90 -0.20 17.29 -14.80
CA GLY A 90 -0.93 17.31 -16.04
C GLY A 90 -0.09 16.83 -17.22
N GLY A 91 -0.64 15.86 -17.94
CA GLY A 91 -0.41 15.71 -19.37
C GLY A 91 -1.43 16.55 -20.12
N ALA A 92 -0.97 17.65 -20.70
CA ALA A 92 -1.54 18.30 -21.86
C ALA A 92 -0.36 18.81 -22.70
#